data_AF-A0A2W4UZN7-F1
#
_entry.id   AF-A0A2W4UZN7-F1
#
_cell.length_a   1.000
_cell.length_b   1.000
_cell.length_c   1.000
_cell.angle_alpha   90.00
_cell.angle_beta   90.00
_cell.angle_gamma   90.00
#
_symmetry.space_group_name_H-M   'P 1'
#
loop_
_entity.id
_entity.type
_entity.pdbx_description
1 polymer ?
#
loop_
_entity_poly.entity_id
_entity_poly.type
_entity_poly.pdbx_seq_one_letter_code
_entity_poly.pdbx_strand_id
1 'polypeptide(L)'
;MKIVGIPLQYACFDCRKSFKRPQLSGASDRFMTSEQQAGQVREAAEFANDRVYKCPDCGGLTHFMGLDFRAPKKLDVKAWQQVKAFIESGKVYYRGSQDDQS
;
A
#
# COMPACT_ATOMS: atom_id res chain seq x y z
N MET A 1 4.75 14.18 16.75
CA MET A 1 5.37 14.20 15.40
C MET A 1 4.85 12.98 14.65
N LYS A 2 4.68 13.01 13.32
CA LYS A 2 4.28 11.81 12.56
C LYS A 2 5.56 11.12 12.10
N ILE A 3 5.69 9.81 12.34
CA ILE A 3 6.82 9.02 11.84
C ILE A 3 6.44 8.29 10.55
N VAL A 4 7.43 7.95 9.76
CA VAL A 4 7.24 7.12 8.57
C VAL A 4 7.18 5.65 9.00
N GLY A 5 6.00 5.05 8.90
CA GLY A 5 5.77 3.63 9.13
C GLY A 5 6.21 2.77 7.94
N ILE A 6 5.86 1.48 7.99
CA ILE A 6 6.18 0.52 6.91
C ILE A 6 5.55 1.01 5.59
N PRO A 7 6.35 1.21 4.53
CA PRO A 7 5.80 1.62 3.25
C PRO A 7 4.89 0.54 2.66
N LEU A 8 3.69 0.94 2.27
CA LEU A 8 2.73 0.04 1.60
C LEU A 8 3.04 -0.06 0.12
N GLN A 9 2.81 -1.23 -0.48
CA GLN A 9 3.03 -1.45 -1.90
C GLN A 9 1.77 -1.14 -2.70
N TYR A 10 1.93 -0.34 -3.75
CA TYR A 10 0.89 -0.01 -4.70
C TYR A 10 1.33 -0.36 -6.11
N ALA A 11 0.36 -0.62 -6.98
CA ALA A 11 0.60 -0.83 -8.40
C ALA A 11 -0.36 -0.02 -9.28
N CYS A 12 0.14 0.36 -10.45
CA CYS A 12 -0.65 0.89 -11.55
C CYS A 12 -0.68 -0.15 -12.67
N PHE A 13 -1.86 -0.60 -13.04
CA PHE A 13 -2.04 -1.61 -14.09
C PHE A 13 -1.87 -1.04 -15.51
N ASP A 14 -2.12 0.25 -15.71
CA ASP A 14 -1.90 0.91 -17.01
C ASP A 14 -0.41 1.03 -17.31
N CYS A 15 0.38 1.48 -16.32
CA CYS A 15 1.83 1.59 -16.46
C CYS A 15 2.58 0.28 -16.22
N ARG A 16 1.93 -0.73 -15.64
CA ARG A 16 2.53 -2.00 -15.21
C ARG A 16 3.76 -1.77 -14.33
N LYS A 17 3.59 -0.95 -13.31
CA LYS A 17 4.64 -0.57 -12.35
C LYS A 17 4.12 -0.67 -10.93
N SER A 18 4.99 -1.08 -10.02
CA SER A 18 4.76 -0.98 -8.58
C SER A 18 5.64 0.12 -7.97
N PHE A 19 5.19 0.66 -6.84
CA PHE A 19 5.93 1.63 -6.05
C PHE A 19 5.50 1.56 -4.59
N LYS A 20 6.38 2.00 -3.70
CA LYS A 20 6.10 2.07 -2.26
C LYS A 20 5.56 3.44 -1.91
N ARG A 21 4.54 3.49 -1.06
CA ARG A 21 4.00 4.73 -0.49
C ARG A 21 4.26 4.76 1.01
N PRO A 22 5.03 5.73 1.52
CA PRO A 22 5.25 5.87 2.95
C PRO A 22 3.91 6.12 3.65
N GLN A 23 3.68 5.38 4.72
CA GLN A 23 2.54 5.61 5.60
C GLN A 23 2.99 6.48 6.76
N LEU A 24 2.15 7.43 7.14
CA LEU A 24 2.36 8.15 8.38
C LEU A 24 1.74 7.31 9.50
N SER A 25 2.49 7.13 10.59
CA SER A 25 1.95 6.61 11.85
C SER A 25 2.15 7.65 12.94
N GLY A 26 1.29 7.62 13.96
CA GLY A 26 1.47 8.45 15.15
C GLY A 26 2.80 8.11 15.83
N ALA A 27 3.58 9.12 16.21
CA ALA A 27 4.73 8.86 17.06
C ALA A 27 4.23 8.49 18.46
N SER A 28 4.91 7.54 19.10
CA SER A 28 4.83 7.36 20.53
C SER A 28 6.12 7.87 21.16
N ASP A 29 5.96 8.61 22.25
CA ASP A 29 7.07 8.99 23.12
C ASP A 29 6.67 8.59 24.54
N ARG A 30 7.62 8.10 25.33
CA ARG A 30 7.40 7.66 26.73
C ARG A 30 6.84 8.76 27.63
N PHE A 31 7.00 10.03 27.24
CA PHE A 31 6.50 11.19 27.95
C PHE A 31 5.07 11.58 27.54
N MET A 32 4.48 10.94 26.54
CA MET A 32 3.10 11.22 26.12
C MET A 32 2.08 10.41 26.91
N THR A 33 0.92 11.02 27.14
CA THR A 33 -0.25 10.35 27.73
C THR A 33 -0.92 9.42 26.71
N SER A 34 -1.68 8.44 27.21
CA SER A 34 -2.47 7.53 26.37
C SER A 34 -3.43 8.26 25.43
N GLU A 35 -4.03 9.37 25.90
CA GLU A 35 -4.94 10.20 25.11
C GLU A 35 -4.20 10.91 23.96
N GLN A 36 -3.02 11.48 24.24
CA GLN A 36 -2.19 12.13 23.21
C GLN A 36 -1.71 11.11 22.16
N GLN A 37 -1.32 9.91 22.58
CA GLN A 37 -0.91 8.84 21.67
C GLN A 37 -2.08 8.40 20.79
N ALA A 38 -3.27 8.20 21.37
CA ALA A 38 -4.48 7.86 20.62
C ALA A 38 -4.86 8.97 19.62
N GLY A 39 -4.72 10.23 20.02
CA GLY A 39 -4.90 11.39 19.14
C GLY A 39 -3.99 11.35 17.91
N GLN A 40 -2.69 11.09 18.10
CA GLN A 40 -1.75 11.01 16.97
C GLN A 40 -2.03 9.83 16.02
N VAL A 41 -2.47 8.68 16.55
CA VAL A 41 -2.85 7.54 15.72
C VAL A 41 -4.11 7.86 14.90
N ARG A 42 -5.11 8.48 15.51
CA ARG A 42 -6.33 8.92 14.81
C ARG A 42 -6.01 9.92 13.69
N GLU A 43 -5.24 10.95 13.99
CA GLU A 43 -4.87 11.97 13.01
C GLU A 43 -4.05 11.38 11.84
N ALA A 44 -3.21 10.38 12.11
CA ALA A 44 -2.49 9.66 11.07
C ALA A 44 -3.41 8.81 10.19
N ALA A 45 -4.42 8.15 10.79
CA ALA A 45 -5.41 7.34 10.06
C ALA A 45 -6.35 8.20 9.19
N GLU A 46 -6.84 9.33 9.73
CA GLU A 46 -7.63 10.31 8.99
C GLU A 46 -6.85 10.83 7.77
N PHE A 47 -5.58 11.20 7.97
CA PHE A 47 -4.71 11.64 6.89
C PHE A 47 -4.41 10.57 5.83
N ALA A 48 -4.42 9.28 6.20
CA ALA A 48 -4.24 8.18 5.27
C ALA A 48 -5.50 7.94 4.41
N ASN A 49 -6.69 8.06 5.00
CA ASN A 49 -7.97 7.87 4.30
C ASN A 49 -8.22 8.94 3.24
N ASP A 50 -7.87 10.20 3.50
CA ASP A 50 -8.08 11.30 2.55
C ASP A 50 -7.14 11.24 1.33
N ARG A 51 -6.11 10.40 1.37
CA ARG A 51 -5.13 10.29 0.29
C ARG A 51 -5.61 9.37 -0.82
N VAL A 52 -6.07 9.97 -1.90
CA VAL A 52 -6.18 9.29 -3.20
C VAL A 52 -4.79 9.15 -3.81
N TYR A 53 -4.26 7.92 -3.86
CA TYR A 53 -2.96 7.66 -4.48
C TYR A 53 -3.09 7.55 -6.00
N LYS A 54 -2.50 8.53 -6.72
CA LYS A 54 -2.34 8.50 -8.18
C LYS A 54 -1.01 7.88 -8.59
N CYS A 55 -0.95 7.34 -9.80
CA CYS A 55 0.29 6.85 -10.39
C CYS A 55 1.25 8.03 -10.63
N PRO A 56 2.52 7.95 -10.21
CA PRO A 56 3.48 9.03 -10.44
C PRO A 56 3.82 9.25 -11.92
N ASP A 57 3.63 8.23 -12.77
CA ASP A 57 3.97 8.32 -14.19
C ASP A 57 2.77 8.77 -15.05
N CYS A 58 1.60 8.15 -14.91
CA CYS A 58 0.43 8.45 -15.75
C CYS A 58 -0.70 9.21 -15.04
N GLY A 59 -0.62 9.41 -13.73
CA GLY A 59 -1.71 10.01 -12.95
C GLY A 59 -2.96 9.12 -12.77
N GLY A 60 -2.95 7.90 -13.32
CA GLY A 60 -4.05 6.94 -13.23
C GLY A 60 -4.27 6.38 -11.83
N LEU A 61 -5.33 5.59 -11.69
CA LEU A 61 -5.69 4.93 -10.43
C LEU A 61 -4.63 3.90 -10.03
N THR A 62 -4.47 3.74 -8.72
CA THR A 62 -3.50 2.81 -8.14
C THR A 62 -4.18 1.92 -7.15
N HIS A 63 -3.75 0.67 -7.10
CA HIS A 63 -4.34 -0.34 -6.24
C HIS A 63 -3.33 -0.73 -5.16
N PHE A 64 -3.83 -0.99 -3.96
CA PHE A 64 -3.01 -1.53 -2.88
C PHE A 64 -2.77 -3.02 -3.11
N MET A 65 -1.50 -3.44 -3.07
CA MET A 65 -1.10 -4.80 -3.41
C MET A 65 -0.83 -5.69 -2.18
N GLY A 66 -0.81 -5.14 -0.96
CA GLY A 66 -0.34 -5.88 0.22
C GLY A 66 1.12 -5.58 0.56
N LEU A 67 1.66 -6.28 1.57
CA LEU A 67 3.02 -6.07 2.07
C LEU A 67 4.07 -6.90 1.33
N ASP A 68 3.69 -8.07 0.81
CA ASP A 68 4.62 -9.07 0.25
C ASP A 68 4.55 -9.16 -1.28
N PHE A 69 3.91 -8.18 -1.94
CA PHE A 69 3.79 -8.17 -3.39
C PHE A 69 5.16 -8.13 -4.08
N ARG A 70 5.34 -9.00 -5.08
CA ARG A 70 6.48 -8.99 -5.99
C ARG A 70 5.98 -8.66 -7.39
N ALA A 71 6.34 -7.48 -7.89
CA ALA A 71 5.88 -7.02 -9.19
C ALA A 71 6.44 -7.89 -10.33
N PRO A 72 5.58 -8.36 -11.25
CA PRO A 72 6.04 -9.03 -12.46
C PRO A 72 6.89 -8.13 -13.33
N LYS A 73 7.58 -8.73 -14.31
CA LYS A 73 8.29 -7.96 -15.35
C LYS A 73 7.29 -7.06 -16.08
N LYS A 74 7.65 -5.80 -16.35
CA LYS A 74 6.77 -4.81 -17.00
C LYS A 74 6.17 -5.32 -18.32
N LEU A 75 6.96 -6.02 -19.13
CA LEU A 75 6.54 -6.52 -20.44
C LEU A 75 5.65 -7.77 -20.36
N ASP A 76 5.55 -8.43 -19.20
CA ASP A 76 4.76 -9.64 -19.02
C ASP A 76 3.27 -9.30 -18.82
N VAL A 77 2.58 -9.06 -19.94
CA VAL A 77 1.16 -8.66 -19.93
C VAL A 77 0.28 -9.72 -19.25
N LYS A 78 0.58 -11.00 -19.42
CA LYS A 78 -0.22 -12.10 -18.86
C LYS A 78 -0.12 -12.12 -17.33
N ALA A 79 1.09 -12.00 -16.79
CA ALA A 79 1.27 -11.92 -15.34
C ALA A 79 0.57 -10.69 -14.75
N TRP A 80 0.65 -9.53 -15.40
CA TRP A 80 -0.05 -8.32 -14.95
C TRP A 80 -1.58 -8.46 -14.99
N GLN A 81 -2.13 -9.19 -15.96
CA GLN A 81 -3.56 -9.51 -16.00
C GLN A 81 -3.99 -10.41 -14.84
N GLN A 82 -3.17 -11.41 -14.48
CA GLN A 82 -3.42 -12.27 -13.32
C GLN A 82 -3.39 -11.48 -12.01
N VAL A 83 -2.39 -10.62 -11.83
CA VAL A 83 -2.32 -9.71 -10.65
C VAL A 83 -3.56 -8.82 -10.59
N LYS A 84 -3.98 -8.25 -11.72
CA LYS A 84 -5.20 -7.42 -11.78
C LYS A 84 -6.44 -8.22 -11.34
N ALA A 85 -6.66 -9.39 -11.91
CA ALA A 85 -7.78 -10.26 -11.55
C ALA A 85 -7.75 -10.68 -10.08
N PHE A 86 -6.56 -10.97 -9.54
CA PHE A 86 -6.37 -11.32 -8.13
C PHE A 86 -6.81 -10.19 -7.20
N ILE A 87 -6.37 -8.96 -7.47
CA ILE A 87 -6.70 -7.79 -6.66
C ILE A 87 -8.17 -7.40 -6.82
N GLU A 88 -8.71 -7.49 -8.04
CA GLU A 88 -10.14 -7.27 -8.31
C GLU A 88 -11.05 -8.29 -7.61
N SER A 89 -10.54 -9.50 -7.32
CA SER A 89 -11.24 -10.49 -6.50
C SER A 89 -11.33 -10.12 -5.00
N GLY A 90 -10.71 -9.01 -4.59
CA GLY A 90 -10.67 -8.54 -3.21
C GLY A 90 -9.53 -9.15 -2.36
N LYS A 91 -8.63 -9.91 -3.00
CA LYS A 91 -7.45 -10.49 -2.34
C LYS A 91 -6.25 -9.54 -2.45
N VAL A 92 -5.27 -9.72 -1.56
CA VAL A 92 -4.04 -8.90 -1.48
C VAL A 92 -2.87 -9.77 -1.01
N TYR A 93 -1.64 -9.41 -1.39
CA TYR A 93 -0.43 -10.20 -1.13
C TYR A 93 0.10 -9.94 0.30
N TYR A 94 -0.17 -10.87 1.20
CA TYR A 94 0.39 -10.91 2.56
C TYR A 94 0.98 -12.30 2.82
N ARG A 95 1.93 -12.43 3.75
CA ARG A 95 2.36 -13.73 4.27
C ARG A 95 1.15 -14.58 4.69
N GLY A 96 0.88 -15.64 3.93
CA GLY A 96 -0.24 -16.56 4.15
C GLY A 96 -1.34 -16.52 3.07
N SER A 97 -1.35 -15.53 2.16
CA SER A 97 -2.16 -15.63 0.94
C SER A 97 -1.50 -16.67 0.03
N GLN A 98 -2.13 -17.85 -0.08
CA GLN A 98 -1.68 -18.98 -0.89
C GLN A 98 -1.70 -18.65 -2.38
N ASP A 99 -0.73 -17.86 -2.84
CA ASP A 99 -0.39 -17.76 -4.26
C ASP A 99 1.13 -17.80 -4.34
N ASP A 100 1.68 -18.90 -3.81
CA ASP A 100 3.03 -19.32 -4.12
C ASP A 100 3.04 -19.75 -5.58
N GLN A 101 3.98 -19.19 -6.33
CA GLN A 101 4.01 -19.24 -7.78
C GLN A 101 4.07 -20.70 -8.26
N SER A 102 3.07 -21.13 -9.04
CA SER A 102 3.18 -22.29 -9.94
C SER A 102 3.46 -21.83 -11.37
#